data_AF-A0A1G8PQY5-F1
#
_entry.id   AF-A0A1G8PQY5-F1
#
_cell.length_a   1.000
_cell.length_b   1.000
_cell.length_c   1.000
_cell.angle_alpha   90.00
_cell.angle_beta   90.00
_cell.angle_gamma   90.00
#
_symmetry.space_group_name_H-M   'P 1'
#
loop_
_entity.id
_entity.type
_entity.pdbx_description
1 polymer ?
#
loop_
_entity_poly.entity_id
_entity_poly.type
_entity_poly.pdbx_seq_one_letter_code
_entity_poly.pdbx_strand_id
1 'polypeptide(L)'
;MMFKTRFLQVLIGFIVVIVGFTAWSFPDTSEETVDTWTEEAEDLQTEESSEAIREQIEEARDEFDEPPVDAVVDDVWKGIPGYNGRVIDVRESYENMKEHERYEEELLVFHDTAPEVTYRDLPPTPFYRANPNKEMVGFVINVAWGNEHLPTILNELNEQDVQATFFLEGSWVRDQPRLARMIQEEGHEIGNHAYSHPDMASLSAEEIKQELENTNEVIEATLNEEPDWFTPPSGSFRHEVVEIAHELDMYTVLWTVDTVDWQNPEPDAMVERVADNIHPGATVLMHPTEPTAEGIGEMIERIQRQDLEIGPISSVMSENRVTGGTSQAPADEEEADEYWSNE
;
A
#
# COMPACT_ATOMS: atom_id res chain seq x y z
N MET A 1 -13.82 9.83 -33.34
CA MET A 1 -12.62 10.11 -34.17
C MET A 1 -12.32 9.07 -35.24
N MET A 2 -12.34 7.76 -34.97
CA MET A 2 -11.86 6.66 -35.85
C MET A 2 -12.17 6.73 -37.37
N PHE A 3 -13.30 7.32 -37.78
CA PHE A 3 -13.68 7.39 -39.20
C PHE A 3 -12.85 8.43 -39.98
N LYS A 4 -12.35 9.48 -39.31
CA LYS A 4 -11.49 10.50 -39.93
C LYS A 4 -10.07 9.96 -40.17
N THR A 5 -9.49 9.31 -39.16
CA THR A 5 -8.16 8.69 -39.22
C THR A 5 -8.09 7.62 -40.31
N ARG A 6 -9.12 6.75 -40.42
CA ARG A 6 -9.20 5.73 -41.48
C ARG A 6 -9.39 6.31 -42.88
N PHE A 7 -10.14 7.40 -43.03
CA PHE A 7 -10.35 8.05 -44.33
C PHE A 7 -9.06 8.72 -44.83
N LEU A 8 -8.29 9.31 -43.91
CA LEU A 8 -7.06 10.03 -44.23
C LEU A 8 -5.89 9.07 -44.50
N GLN A 9 -5.75 7.97 -43.75
CA GLN A 9 -4.80 6.88 -44.06
C GLN A 9 -5.03 6.30 -45.46
N VAL A 10 -6.29 6.11 -45.87
CA VAL A 10 -6.65 5.67 -47.24
C VAL A 10 -6.29 6.73 -48.28
N LEU A 11 -6.44 8.01 -47.95
CA LEU A 11 -6.05 9.13 -48.82
C LEU A 11 -4.53 9.18 -49.00
N ILE A 12 -3.74 9.03 -47.92
CA ILE A 12 -2.27 9.03 -47.98
C ILE A 12 -1.78 7.80 -48.75
N GLY A 13 -2.36 6.61 -48.51
CA GLY A 13 -2.07 5.43 -49.32
C GLY A 13 -2.38 5.62 -50.80
N PHE A 14 -3.45 6.37 -51.13
CA PHE A 14 -3.78 6.73 -52.51
C PHE A 14 -2.78 7.74 -53.09
N ILE A 15 -2.27 8.68 -52.28
CA ILE A 15 -1.23 9.64 -52.68
C ILE A 15 0.08 8.90 -52.99
N VAL A 16 0.52 7.97 -52.15
CA VAL A 16 1.73 7.15 -52.41
C VAL A 16 1.59 6.35 -53.70
N VAL A 17 0.42 5.75 -53.95
CA VAL A 17 0.14 5.03 -55.21
C VAL A 17 0.13 5.97 -56.42
N ILE A 18 -0.44 7.17 -56.28
CA ILE A 18 -0.42 8.19 -57.34
C ILE A 18 1.01 8.63 -57.62
N VAL A 19 1.82 8.90 -56.59
CA VAL A 19 3.23 9.29 -56.71
C VAL A 19 4.01 8.22 -57.46
N GLY A 20 3.91 6.96 -57.05
CA GLY A 20 4.55 5.84 -57.75
C GLY A 20 4.07 5.67 -59.20
N PHE A 21 2.77 5.89 -59.47
CA PHE A 21 2.22 5.86 -60.82
C PHE A 21 2.68 7.03 -61.69
N THR A 22 2.83 8.23 -61.11
CA THR A 22 3.33 9.42 -61.82
C THR A 22 4.81 9.28 -62.16
N ALA A 23 5.63 8.77 -61.25
CA ALA A 23 7.04 8.45 -61.51
C ALA A 23 7.20 7.42 -62.63
N TRP A 24 6.33 6.41 -62.67
CA TRP A 24 6.29 5.42 -63.75
C TRP A 24 5.86 6.01 -65.11
N SER A 25 4.93 6.97 -65.08
CA SER A 25 4.34 7.58 -66.28
C SER A 25 5.18 8.73 -66.87
N PHE A 26 6.06 9.35 -66.08
CA PHE A 26 6.88 10.50 -66.46
C PHE A 26 8.36 10.25 -66.13
N PRO A 27 9.16 9.64 -67.03
CA PRO A 27 10.53 9.20 -66.73
C PRO A 27 11.57 10.32 -66.47
N ASP A 28 11.17 11.59 -66.49
CA ASP A 28 12.01 12.76 -66.18
C ASP A 28 11.81 13.28 -64.73
N THR A 29 10.91 12.72 -63.93
CA THR A 29 10.90 12.98 -62.47
C THR A 29 12.17 12.37 -61.87
N SER A 30 13.01 13.19 -61.23
CA SER A 30 14.22 12.71 -60.57
C SER A 30 13.84 11.77 -59.43
N GLU A 31 14.64 10.71 -59.21
CA GLU A 31 14.51 9.80 -58.06
C GLU A 31 14.38 10.58 -56.75
N GLU A 32 15.13 11.69 -56.63
CA GLU A 32 15.10 12.63 -55.50
C GLU A 32 13.71 13.21 -55.20
N THR A 33 12.87 13.44 -56.21
CA THR A 33 11.50 13.98 -56.00
C THR A 33 10.55 12.90 -55.46
N VAL A 34 10.74 11.65 -55.89
CA VAL A 34 9.91 10.51 -55.45
C VAL A 34 10.27 10.11 -54.03
N ASP A 35 11.55 10.10 -53.70
CA ASP A 35 12.04 9.82 -52.35
C ASP A 35 11.52 10.86 -51.36
N THR A 36 11.61 12.16 -51.70
CA THR A 36 11.11 13.26 -50.84
C THR A 36 9.61 13.12 -50.54
N TRP A 37 8.78 12.81 -51.53
CA TRP A 37 7.33 12.65 -51.32
C TRP A 37 6.96 11.39 -50.55
N THR A 38 7.78 10.35 -50.63
CA THR A 38 7.58 9.11 -49.86
C THR A 38 7.93 9.37 -48.40
N GLU A 39 9.05 10.05 -48.14
CA GLU A 39 9.46 10.49 -46.80
C GLU A 39 8.41 11.41 -46.16
N GLU A 40 7.92 12.42 -46.89
CA GLU A 40 6.83 13.30 -46.40
C GLU A 40 5.52 12.55 -46.10
N ALA A 41 5.19 11.52 -46.88
CA ALA A 41 3.97 10.72 -46.66
C ALA A 41 4.10 9.74 -45.49
N GLU A 42 5.30 9.20 -45.25
CA GLU A 42 5.63 8.38 -44.09
C GLU A 42 5.62 9.24 -42.81
N ASP A 43 6.27 10.41 -42.82
CA ASP A 43 6.29 11.35 -41.71
C ASP A 43 4.87 11.75 -41.26
N LEU A 44 3.99 12.08 -42.21
CA LEU A 44 2.59 12.42 -41.92
C LEU A 44 1.81 11.24 -41.31
N GLN A 45 2.04 10.01 -41.77
CA GLN A 45 1.40 8.83 -41.17
C GLN A 45 1.89 8.58 -39.74
N THR A 46 3.19 8.75 -39.50
CA THR A 46 3.80 8.60 -38.18
C THR A 46 3.30 9.68 -37.21
N GLU A 47 3.17 10.93 -37.65
CA GLU A 47 2.59 12.02 -36.84
C GLU A 47 1.13 11.74 -36.49
N GLU A 48 0.28 11.32 -37.43
CA GLU A 48 -1.13 10.99 -37.14
C GLU A 48 -1.26 9.79 -36.21
N SER A 49 -0.41 8.77 -36.38
CA SER A 49 -0.37 7.60 -35.48
C SER A 49 0.02 8.02 -34.06
N SER A 50 1.03 8.89 -33.94
CA SER A 50 1.50 9.42 -32.67
C SER A 50 0.43 10.24 -31.95
N GLU A 51 -0.30 11.10 -32.67
CA GLU A 51 -1.40 11.88 -32.10
C GLU A 51 -2.57 10.99 -31.67
N ALA A 52 -2.90 9.96 -32.46
CA ALA A 52 -3.94 9.00 -32.11
C ALA A 52 -3.62 8.20 -30.84
N ILE A 53 -2.37 7.75 -30.66
CA ILE A 53 -1.94 7.04 -29.44
C ILE A 53 -2.07 7.97 -28.23
N ARG A 54 -1.64 9.23 -28.35
CA ARG A 54 -1.76 10.22 -27.24
C ARG A 54 -3.22 10.49 -26.87
N GLU A 55 -4.09 10.67 -27.86
CA GLU A 55 -5.53 10.87 -27.61
C GLU A 55 -6.13 9.65 -26.88
N GLN A 56 -5.73 8.43 -27.26
CA GLN A 56 -6.17 7.21 -26.57
C GLN A 56 -5.65 7.09 -25.14
N ILE A 57 -4.40 7.50 -24.89
CA ILE A 57 -3.85 7.56 -23.52
C ILE A 57 -4.60 8.62 -22.70
N GLU A 58 -4.90 9.78 -23.27
CA GLU A 58 -5.69 10.81 -22.60
C GLU A 58 -7.13 10.35 -22.30
N GLU A 59 -7.79 9.66 -23.23
CA GLU A 59 -9.11 9.06 -23.01
C GLU A 59 -9.06 7.98 -21.91
N ALA A 60 -7.98 7.20 -21.83
CA ALA A 60 -7.80 6.18 -20.80
C ALA A 60 -7.74 6.78 -19.38
N ARG A 61 -7.32 8.05 -19.24
CA ARG A 61 -7.31 8.74 -17.93
C ARG A 61 -8.70 8.86 -17.33
N ASP A 62 -9.73 9.03 -18.14
CA ASP A 62 -11.11 9.11 -17.64
C ASP A 62 -11.56 7.78 -16.99
N GLU A 63 -10.91 6.67 -17.33
CA GLU A 63 -11.19 5.34 -16.80
C GLU A 63 -10.26 4.95 -15.64
N PHE A 64 -8.96 5.24 -15.74
CA PHE A 64 -7.95 4.74 -14.81
C PHE A 64 -7.40 5.77 -13.80
N ASP A 65 -7.58 7.07 -14.03
CA ASP A 65 -7.11 8.06 -13.04
C ASP A 65 -8.00 7.99 -11.79
N GLU A 66 -7.39 7.64 -10.67
CA GLU A 66 -7.97 7.67 -9.33
C GLU A 66 -7.44 8.88 -8.57
N PRO A 67 -8.29 9.82 -8.12
CA PRO A 67 -7.83 10.93 -7.28
C PRO A 67 -7.37 10.42 -5.91
N PRO A 68 -6.43 11.11 -5.23
CA PRO A 68 -6.07 10.79 -3.87
C PRO A 68 -7.24 10.98 -2.91
N VAL A 69 -7.19 10.24 -1.81
CA VAL A 69 -8.17 10.29 -0.74
C VAL A 69 -7.50 10.89 0.49
N ASP A 70 -8.01 12.02 0.96
CA ASP A 70 -7.52 12.66 2.19
C ASP A 70 -7.87 11.85 3.44
N ALA A 71 -6.99 11.91 4.44
CA ALA A 71 -7.28 11.39 5.77
C ALA A 71 -8.45 12.14 6.42
N VAL A 72 -9.28 11.43 7.16
CA VAL A 72 -10.48 12.00 7.80
C VAL A 72 -10.72 11.44 9.19
N VAL A 73 -11.45 12.19 10.02
CA VAL A 73 -12.07 11.68 11.25
C VAL A 73 -13.51 11.29 10.93
N ASP A 74 -13.74 10.01 10.67
CA ASP A 74 -15.05 9.40 10.43
C ASP A 74 -15.89 9.33 11.72
N ASP A 75 -17.21 9.50 11.58
CA ASP A 75 -18.14 9.51 12.71
C ASP A 75 -18.16 8.17 13.48
N VAL A 76 -17.96 7.05 12.78
CA VAL A 76 -18.01 5.69 13.33
C VAL A 76 -16.60 5.16 13.56
N TRP A 77 -15.78 5.17 12.52
CA TRP A 77 -14.46 4.52 12.49
C TRP A 77 -13.30 5.41 12.93
N LYS A 78 -13.59 6.68 13.24
CA LYS A 78 -12.63 7.64 13.78
C LYS A 78 -11.53 7.92 12.75
N GLY A 79 -10.25 7.87 13.13
CA GLY A 79 -9.17 8.15 12.20
C GLY A 79 -9.22 7.16 11.03
N ILE A 80 -9.24 7.67 9.81
CA ILE A 80 -9.03 6.92 8.57
C ILE A 80 -7.87 7.61 7.85
N PRO A 81 -6.76 6.90 7.56
CA PRO A 81 -5.62 7.47 6.85
C PRO A 81 -5.98 7.80 5.40
N GLY A 82 -5.19 8.70 4.82
CA GLY A 82 -5.27 9.01 3.40
C GLY A 82 -4.83 7.83 2.53
N TYR A 83 -5.04 7.95 1.23
CA TYR A 83 -4.59 6.95 0.26
C TYR A 83 -4.22 7.63 -1.05
N ASN A 84 -3.06 7.26 -1.58
CA ASN A 84 -2.54 7.82 -2.81
C ASN A 84 -3.51 7.57 -3.96
N GLY A 85 -3.73 8.63 -4.73
CA GLY A 85 -4.33 8.54 -6.04
C GLY A 85 -3.37 7.86 -7.00
N ARG A 86 -3.86 7.53 -8.18
CA ARG A 86 -3.09 6.95 -9.26
C ARG A 86 -3.47 7.65 -10.54
N VAL A 87 -2.50 8.14 -11.29
CA VAL A 87 -2.74 8.84 -12.54
C VAL A 87 -1.79 8.33 -13.62
N ILE A 88 -2.25 8.32 -14.87
CA ILE A 88 -1.43 7.88 -16.00
C ILE A 88 -0.36 8.94 -16.29
N ASP A 89 0.92 8.53 -16.35
CA ASP A 89 1.98 9.33 -16.96
C ASP A 89 1.82 9.25 -18.48
N VAL A 90 1.18 10.27 -19.06
CA VAL A 90 0.92 10.33 -20.50
C VAL A 90 2.20 10.27 -21.31
N ARG A 91 3.28 10.89 -20.82
CA ARG A 91 4.56 10.96 -21.55
C ARG A 91 5.24 9.61 -21.55
N GLU A 92 5.40 8.99 -20.38
CA GLU A 92 6.08 7.70 -20.26
C GLU A 92 5.27 6.56 -20.89
N SER A 93 3.95 6.57 -20.71
CA SER A 93 3.05 5.64 -21.41
C SER A 93 3.19 5.75 -22.92
N TYR A 94 3.27 6.98 -23.45
CA TYR A 94 3.49 7.19 -24.88
C TYR A 94 4.87 6.73 -25.34
N GLU A 95 5.92 6.97 -24.53
CA GLU A 95 7.28 6.50 -24.82
C GLU A 95 7.33 4.97 -24.94
N ASN A 96 6.62 4.24 -24.07
CA ASN A 96 6.49 2.78 -24.15
C ASN A 96 5.70 2.32 -25.39
N MET A 97 4.65 3.05 -25.78
CA MET A 97 3.78 2.67 -26.90
C MET A 97 4.33 3.07 -28.28
N LYS A 98 5.30 4.01 -28.34
CA LYS A 98 5.82 4.53 -29.61
C LYS A 98 6.50 3.43 -30.46
N GLU A 99 7.23 2.50 -29.83
CA GLU A 99 7.86 1.39 -30.55
C GLU A 99 6.83 0.38 -31.11
N HIS A 100 5.68 0.30 -30.45
CA HIS A 100 4.59 -0.61 -30.80
C HIS A 100 3.64 -0.04 -31.87
N GLU A 101 3.73 1.27 -32.15
CA GLU A 101 2.90 2.02 -33.11
C GLU A 101 1.38 1.84 -32.90
N ARG A 102 0.97 1.50 -31.67
CA ARG A 102 -0.44 1.31 -31.29
C ARG A 102 -0.61 1.50 -29.78
N TYR A 103 -1.82 1.85 -29.39
CA TYR A 103 -2.23 1.83 -27.98
C TYR A 103 -2.28 0.39 -27.45
N GLU A 104 -1.63 0.17 -26.32
CA GLU A 104 -1.67 -1.08 -25.55
C GLU A 104 -1.82 -0.72 -24.06
N GLU A 105 -2.95 -1.06 -23.44
CA GLU A 105 -3.25 -0.71 -22.04
C GLU A 105 -2.19 -1.25 -21.05
N GLU A 106 -1.60 -2.42 -21.34
CA GLU A 106 -0.53 -3.04 -20.56
C GLU A 106 0.76 -2.20 -20.51
N LEU A 107 0.92 -1.23 -21.42
CA LEU A 107 2.06 -0.34 -21.49
C LEU A 107 1.82 1.03 -20.80
N LEU A 108 0.64 1.23 -20.22
CA LEU A 108 0.36 2.40 -19.41
C LEU A 108 1.29 2.43 -18.18
N VAL A 109 1.89 3.60 -17.95
CA VAL A 109 2.68 3.88 -16.77
C VAL A 109 1.87 4.77 -15.85
N PHE A 110 1.89 4.43 -14.57
CA PHE A 110 1.16 5.12 -13.53
C PHE A 110 2.12 5.79 -12.55
N HIS A 111 1.74 6.96 -12.06
CA HIS A 111 2.39 7.62 -10.94
C HIS A 111 1.38 7.85 -9.82
N ASP A 112 1.84 7.64 -8.59
CA ASP A 112 1.05 7.89 -7.40
C ASP A 112 0.96 9.40 -7.15
N THR A 113 -0.20 9.85 -6.67
CA THR A 113 -0.40 11.23 -6.23
C THR A 113 -0.76 11.25 -4.75
N ALA A 114 -0.01 12.01 -3.96
CA ALA A 114 -0.23 12.08 -2.52
C ALA A 114 -1.52 12.86 -2.18
N PRO A 115 -2.21 12.52 -1.08
CA PRO A 115 -3.30 13.33 -0.54
C PRO A 115 -2.80 14.66 0.02
N GLU A 116 -3.72 15.62 0.19
CA GLU A 116 -3.43 16.91 0.83
C GLU A 116 -3.38 16.78 2.36
N VAL A 117 -4.13 15.84 2.92
CA VAL A 117 -4.20 15.57 4.37
C VAL A 117 -3.78 14.14 4.66
N THR A 118 -2.77 13.99 5.50
CA THR A 118 -2.24 12.72 5.98
C THR A 118 -2.86 12.33 7.33
N TYR A 119 -2.72 11.08 7.76
CA TYR A 119 -3.18 10.69 9.10
C TYR A 119 -2.47 11.44 10.23
N ARG A 120 -1.26 11.96 9.95
CA ARG A 120 -0.46 12.74 10.91
C ARG A 120 -1.02 14.14 11.15
N ASP A 121 -1.81 14.66 10.21
CA ASP A 121 -2.46 15.97 10.31
C ASP A 121 -3.78 15.93 11.10
N LEU A 122 -4.28 14.73 11.40
CA LEU A 122 -5.51 14.56 12.17
C LEU A 122 -5.29 14.91 13.66
N PRO A 123 -6.31 15.43 14.35
CA PRO A 123 -6.26 15.56 15.81
C PRO A 123 -6.13 14.18 16.46
N PRO A 124 -5.71 14.10 17.75
CA PRO A 124 -5.61 12.84 18.48
C PRO A 124 -6.89 12.01 18.36
N THR A 125 -6.81 10.90 17.64
CA THR A 125 -7.94 10.03 17.32
C THR A 125 -7.48 8.58 17.29
N PRO A 126 -8.33 7.62 17.72
CA PRO A 126 -8.04 6.22 17.49
C PRO A 126 -8.28 5.86 16.01
N PHE A 127 -7.57 4.83 15.53
CA PHE A 127 -7.72 4.25 14.20
C PHE A 127 -8.24 2.82 14.34
N TYR A 128 -9.50 2.58 13.95
CA TYR A 128 -10.08 1.24 13.96
C TYR A 128 -9.76 0.44 12.71
N ARG A 129 -9.51 1.14 11.60
CA ARG A 129 -9.21 0.58 10.29
C ARG A 129 -8.36 1.58 9.51
N ALA A 130 -7.69 1.07 8.48
CA ALA A 130 -7.06 1.90 7.47
C ALA A 130 -8.07 2.38 6.41
N ASN A 131 -7.55 2.94 5.32
CA ASN A 131 -8.37 3.43 4.21
C ASN A 131 -9.18 2.27 3.59
N PRO A 132 -10.51 2.40 3.40
CA PRO A 132 -11.35 1.33 2.88
C PRO A 132 -11.14 1.01 1.40
N ASN A 133 -10.33 1.80 0.68
CA ASN A 133 -9.94 1.52 -0.71
C ASN A 133 -8.58 0.82 -0.82
N LYS A 134 -7.88 0.61 0.30
CA LYS A 134 -6.58 -0.04 0.33
C LYS A 134 -6.76 -1.55 0.49
N GLU A 135 -6.41 -2.31 -0.55
CA GLU A 135 -6.52 -3.78 -0.61
C GLU A 135 -5.45 -4.48 0.26
N MET A 136 -5.39 -4.09 1.53
CA MET A 136 -4.44 -4.59 2.51
C MET A 136 -5.11 -4.68 3.88
N VAL A 137 -4.63 -5.61 4.70
CA VAL A 137 -5.07 -5.78 6.09
C VAL A 137 -3.87 -5.77 7.05
N GLY A 138 -4.09 -5.22 8.25
CA GLY A 138 -3.08 -5.16 9.31
C GLY A 138 -3.27 -6.24 10.35
N PHE A 139 -2.23 -7.00 10.67
CA PHE A 139 -2.28 -7.95 11.80
C PHE A 139 -1.83 -7.28 13.10
N VAL A 140 -2.69 -7.35 14.12
CA VAL A 140 -2.50 -6.79 15.47
C VAL A 140 -2.37 -7.96 16.45
N ILE A 141 -1.13 -8.27 16.87
CA ILE A 141 -0.83 -9.39 17.76
C ILE A 141 -0.50 -8.85 19.16
N ASN A 142 -1.44 -8.96 20.10
CA ASN A 142 -1.24 -8.47 21.48
C ASN A 142 -0.52 -9.53 22.32
N VAL A 143 0.65 -9.18 22.88
CA VAL A 143 1.50 -10.10 23.63
C VAL A 143 1.67 -9.66 25.09
N ALA A 144 1.01 -10.40 25.96
CA ALA A 144 1.17 -10.36 27.42
C ALA A 144 1.50 -11.74 28.01
N TRP A 145 1.32 -12.80 27.23
CA TRP A 145 1.44 -14.22 27.61
C TRP A 145 1.52 -15.10 26.35
N GLY A 146 1.52 -16.43 26.52
CA GLY A 146 1.44 -17.38 25.39
C GLY A 146 2.78 -17.65 24.71
N ASN A 147 3.86 -17.57 25.47
CA ASN A 147 5.24 -17.72 25.01
C ASN A 147 5.47 -19.01 24.21
N GLU A 148 4.76 -20.08 24.56
CA GLU A 148 4.83 -21.38 23.90
C GLU A 148 4.30 -21.38 22.46
N HIS A 149 3.45 -20.42 22.10
CA HIS A 149 2.82 -20.31 20.78
C HIS A 149 3.58 -19.39 19.83
N LEU A 150 4.36 -18.44 20.36
CA LEU A 150 5.11 -17.48 19.56
C LEU A 150 6.01 -18.14 18.50
N PRO A 151 6.83 -19.17 18.78
CA PRO A 151 7.68 -19.77 17.75
C PRO A 151 6.90 -20.35 16.57
N THR A 152 5.72 -20.92 16.82
CA THR A 152 4.86 -21.45 15.74
C THR A 152 4.27 -20.31 14.92
N ILE A 153 3.73 -19.28 15.57
CA ILE A 153 3.16 -18.11 14.89
C ILE A 153 4.19 -17.41 14.01
N LEU A 154 5.39 -17.17 14.57
CA LEU A 154 6.51 -16.57 13.84
C LEU A 154 6.93 -17.42 12.63
N ASN A 155 7.02 -18.74 12.79
CA ASN A 155 7.32 -19.64 11.68
C ASN A 155 6.27 -19.57 10.56
N GLU A 156 4.98 -19.58 10.90
CA GLU A 156 3.90 -19.48 9.90
C GLU A 156 3.91 -18.13 9.16
N LEU A 157 4.15 -17.03 9.89
CA LEU A 157 4.30 -15.70 9.29
C LEU A 157 5.47 -15.65 8.30
N ASN A 158 6.62 -16.18 8.70
CA ASN A 158 7.82 -16.24 7.85
C ASN A 158 7.65 -17.18 6.65
N GLU A 159 6.98 -18.34 6.81
CA GLU A 159 6.70 -19.26 5.69
C GLU A 159 5.81 -18.64 4.61
N GLN A 160 4.97 -17.67 4.98
CA GLN A 160 4.06 -16.97 4.09
C GLN A 160 4.57 -15.59 3.65
N ASP A 161 5.78 -15.20 4.05
CA ASP A 161 6.37 -13.86 3.78
C ASP A 161 5.47 -12.70 4.26
N VAL A 162 4.86 -12.88 5.45
CA VAL A 162 3.97 -11.89 6.08
C VAL A 162 4.63 -11.29 7.31
N GLN A 163 4.59 -9.97 7.39
CA GLN A 163 4.95 -9.22 8.59
C GLN A 163 3.69 -8.78 9.35
N ALA A 164 3.80 -8.62 10.67
CA ALA A 164 2.70 -8.19 11.54
C ALA A 164 3.21 -7.17 12.57
N THR A 165 2.29 -6.53 13.29
CA THR A 165 2.62 -5.67 14.43
C THR A 165 2.34 -6.41 15.72
N PHE A 166 3.38 -6.58 16.53
CA PHE A 166 3.30 -7.19 17.86
C PHE A 166 3.24 -6.08 18.91
N PHE A 167 2.08 -5.93 19.55
CA PHE A 167 1.89 -4.98 20.64
C PHE A 167 2.30 -5.64 21.95
N LEU A 168 3.42 -5.21 22.51
CA LEU A 168 4.05 -5.88 23.64
C LEU A 168 3.68 -5.20 24.97
N GLU A 169 3.26 -5.99 25.94
CA GLU A 169 3.11 -5.52 27.32
C GLU A 169 4.51 -5.26 27.93
N GLY A 170 4.71 -4.09 28.54
CA GLY A 170 6.02 -3.72 29.09
C GLY A 170 6.55 -4.70 30.15
N SER A 171 5.68 -5.21 31.04
CA SER A 171 6.12 -6.20 32.03
C SER A 171 6.51 -7.54 31.39
N TRP A 172 5.86 -7.92 30.29
CA TRP A 172 6.21 -9.10 29.50
C TRP A 172 7.57 -8.93 28.82
N VAL A 173 7.87 -7.77 28.22
CA VAL A 173 9.18 -7.49 27.60
C VAL A 173 10.31 -7.61 28.63
N ARG A 174 10.10 -7.06 29.83
CA ARG A 174 11.05 -7.17 30.94
C ARG A 174 11.36 -8.62 31.30
N ASP A 175 10.33 -9.46 31.34
CA ASP A 175 10.44 -10.85 31.81
C ASP A 175 10.86 -11.82 30.69
N GLN A 176 10.57 -11.48 29.42
CA GLN A 176 10.82 -12.29 28.23
C GLN A 176 11.67 -11.57 27.16
N PRO A 177 12.80 -10.93 27.50
CA PRO A 177 13.55 -10.09 26.56
C PRO A 177 14.16 -10.85 25.38
N ARG A 178 14.29 -12.18 25.49
CA ARG A 178 14.74 -13.04 24.39
C ARG A 178 13.66 -13.27 23.33
N LEU A 179 12.41 -13.42 23.76
CA LEU A 179 11.29 -13.60 22.83
C LEU A 179 10.95 -12.28 22.16
N ALA A 180 10.99 -11.16 22.89
CA ALA A 180 10.84 -9.84 22.31
C ALA A 180 11.87 -9.57 21.19
N ARG A 181 13.15 -9.91 21.42
CA ARG A 181 14.19 -9.82 20.37
C ARG A 181 13.95 -10.73 19.19
N MET A 182 13.46 -11.96 19.42
CA MET A 182 13.13 -12.89 18.34
C MET A 182 12.07 -12.29 17.40
N ILE A 183 11.02 -11.69 17.95
CA ILE A 183 9.97 -11.00 17.17
C ILE A 183 10.58 -9.90 16.29
N GLN A 184 11.43 -9.04 16.86
CA GLN A 184 12.09 -7.96 16.12
C GLN A 184 13.10 -8.47 15.08
N GLU A 185 13.91 -9.48 15.42
CA GLU A 185 14.93 -10.06 14.53
C GLU A 185 14.31 -10.75 13.30
N GLU A 186 13.06 -11.20 13.39
CA GLU A 186 12.26 -11.72 12.26
C GLU A 186 11.57 -10.62 11.43
N GLY A 187 11.82 -9.34 11.76
CA GLY A 187 11.39 -8.19 10.97
C GLY A 187 9.96 -7.72 11.24
N HIS A 188 9.35 -8.15 12.34
CA HIS A 188 8.03 -7.68 12.73
C HIS A 188 8.06 -6.30 13.41
N GLU A 189 7.00 -5.53 13.21
CA GLU A 189 6.85 -4.21 13.82
C GLU A 189 6.50 -4.35 15.31
N ILE A 190 7.05 -3.47 16.15
CA ILE A 190 6.82 -3.48 17.60
C ILE A 190 5.90 -2.32 17.99
N GLY A 191 4.83 -2.64 18.72
CA GLY A 191 3.89 -1.69 19.30
C GLY A 191 3.87 -1.72 20.82
N ASN A 192 3.30 -0.68 21.44
CA ASN A 192 3.11 -0.56 22.88
C ASN A 192 1.74 -1.13 23.31
N HIS A 193 1.70 -1.99 24.33
CA HIS A 193 0.46 -2.54 24.90
C HIS A 193 0.23 -2.23 26.39
N ALA A 194 0.64 -1.05 26.85
CA ALA A 194 0.74 -0.67 28.26
C ALA A 194 1.66 -1.59 29.08
N TYR A 195 1.90 -1.25 30.35
CA TYR A 195 2.92 -1.93 31.14
C TYR A 195 2.39 -3.14 31.88
N SER A 196 1.17 -3.07 32.41
CA SER A 196 0.60 -4.07 33.32
C SER A 196 -0.80 -4.56 32.94
N HIS A 197 -1.22 -4.28 31.69
CA HIS A 197 -2.54 -4.59 31.15
C HIS A 197 -3.74 -4.09 32.01
N PRO A 198 -3.75 -2.80 32.45
CA PRO A 198 -4.86 -2.25 33.23
C PRO A 198 -6.06 -1.87 32.35
N ASP A 199 -7.21 -1.61 32.98
CA ASP A 199 -8.31 -0.91 32.31
C ASP A 199 -7.96 0.59 32.17
N MET A 200 -7.34 0.95 31.03
CA MET A 200 -6.85 2.30 30.76
C MET A 200 -7.93 3.38 30.87
N ALA A 201 -9.19 3.05 30.55
CA ALA A 201 -10.31 3.98 30.66
C ALA A 201 -10.59 4.43 32.11
N SER A 202 -10.16 3.63 33.11
CA SER A 202 -10.39 3.87 34.53
C SER A 202 -9.26 4.59 35.26
N LEU A 203 -8.06 4.63 34.66
CA LEU A 203 -6.86 5.21 35.26
C LEU A 203 -6.88 6.73 35.27
N SER A 204 -6.14 7.38 36.15
CA SER A 204 -5.84 8.81 36.05
C SER A 204 -4.89 9.12 34.89
N ALA A 205 -4.82 10.38 34.44
CA ALA A 205 -3.89 10.82 33.39
C ALA A 205 -2.43 10.45 33.70
N GLU A 206 -2.01 10.64 34.96
CA GLU A 206 -0.66 10.31 35.42
C GLU A 206 -0.39 8.79 35.35
N GLU A 207 -1.36 7.96 35.74
CA GLU A 207 -1.24 6.51 35.65
C GLU A 207 -1.22 6.02 34.19
N ILE A 208 -2.02 6.62 33.30
CA ILE A 208 -1.97 6.34 31.86
C ILE A 208 -0.57 6.64 31.32
N LYS A 209 -0.06 7.84 31.60
CA LYS A 209 1.25 8.26 31.13
C LYS A 209 2.36 7.33 31.62
N GLN A 210 2.33 6.94 32.90
CA GLN A 210 3.30 5.99 33.46
C GLN A 210 3.23 4.62 32.79
N GLU A 211 2.02 4.09 32.50
CA GLU A 211 1.88 2.80 31.82
C GLU A 211 2.49 2.83 30.41
N LEU A 212 2.33 3.94 29.69
CA LEU A 212 2.87 4.11 28.35
C LEU A 212 4.39 4.35 28.36
N GLU A 213 4.88 5.29 29.17
CA GLU A 213 6.31 5.63 29.28
C GLU A 213 7.14 4.45 29.76
N ASN A 214 6.72 3.74 30.82
CA ASN A 214 7.44 2.57 31.33
C ASN A 214 7.54 1.45 30.28
N THR A 215 6.55 1.35 29.39
CA THR A 215 6.54 0.36 28.31
C THR A 215 7.49 0.77 27.18
N ASN A 216 7.48 2.05 26.79
CA ASN A 216 8.46 2.58 25.83
C ASN A 216 9.90 2.39 26.35
N GLU A 217 10.17 2.75 27.61
CA GLU A 217 11.50 2.61 28.22
C GLU A 217 12.03 1.17 28.19
N VAL A 218 11.19 0.18 28.48
CA VAL A 218 11.63 -1.23 28.48
C VAL A 218 11.77 -1.80 27.07
N ILE A 219 10.94 -1.34 26.12
CA ILE A 219 11.07 -1.69 24.70
C ILE A 219 12.37 -1.11 24.15
N GLU A 220 12.62 0.19 24.33
CA GLU A 220 13.85 0.87 23.89
C GLU A 220 15.09 0.20 24.50
N ALA A 221 15.09 -0.06 25.80
CA ALA A 221 16.22 -0.71 26.46
C ALA A 221 16.49 -2.16 26.00
N THR A 222 15.47 -2.86 25.49
CA THR A 222 15.56 -4.28 25.12
C THR A 222 15.81 -4.49 23.64
N LEU A 223 15.19 -3.65 22.80
CA LEU A 223 15.07 -3.79 21.35
C LEU A 223 15.71 -2.62 20.58
N ASN A 224 16.02 -1.51 21.26
CA ASN A 224 16.50 -0.28 20.61
C ASN A 224 15.48 0.25 19.57
N GLU A 225 14.20 0.25 19.95
CA GLU A 225 13.06 0.72 19.16
C GLU A 225 12.20 1.65 20.01
N GLU A 226 11.62 2.67 19.37
CA GLU A 226 10.57 3.51 19.93
C GLU A 226 9.26 3.20 19.20
N PRO A 227 8.22 2.67 19.87
CA PRO A 227 6.97 2.34 19.20
C PRO A 227 6.24 3.58 18.66
N ASP A 228 5.80 3.54 17.40
CA ASP A 228 4.89 4.54 16.81
C ASP A 228 3.41 4.25 17.09
N TRP A 229 3.11 3.02 17.54
CA TRP A 229 1.75 2.51 17.69
C TRP A 229 1.48 2.05 19.11
N PHE A 230 0.31 2.40 19.62
CA PHE A 230 -0.23 1.92 20.89
C PHE A 230 -1.58 1.25 20.67
N THR A 231 -1.82 0.11 21.33
CA THR A 231 -3.17 -0.45 21.42
C THR A 231 -3.58 -0.64 22.89
N PRO A 232 -4.76 -0.16 23.32
CA PRO A 232 -5.17 -0.24 24.71
C PRO A 232 -5.54 -1.68 25.08
N PRO A 233 -5.09 -2.16 26.27
CA PRO A 233 -5.56 -3.42 26.84
C PRO A 233 -7.09 -3.57 26.78
N SER A 234 -7.55 -4.73 26.31
CA SER A 234 -8.98 -5.05 26.13
C SER A 234 -9.78 -4.07 25.24
N GLY A 235 -9.11 -3.19 24.49
CA GLY A 235 -9.79 -2.13 23.73
C GLY A 235 -10.44 -1.06 24.61
N SER A 236 -10.10 -1.01 25.91
CA SER A 236 -10.73 -0.09 26.86
C SER A 236 -9.97 1.23 26.93
N PHE A 237 -10.60 2.34 26.52
CA PHE A 237 -9.97 3.65 26.53
C PHE A 237 -11.01 4.79 26.70
N ARG A 238 -10.51 5.99 27.00
CA ARG A 238 -11.23 7.27 26.89
C ARG A 238 -10.39 8.26 26.09
N HIS A 239 -10.96 9.42 25.75
CA HIS A 239 -10.27 10.43 24.94
C HIS A 239 -8.88 10.79 25.47
N GLU A 240 -8.75 10.99 26.79
CA GLU A 240 -7.48 11.32 27.45
C GLU A 240 -6.39 10.25 27.26
N VAL A 241 -6.75 8.97 27.06
CA VAL A 241 -5.78 7.91 26.74
C VAL A 241 -5.16 8.15 25.36
N VAL A 242 -6.00 8.52 24.38
CA VAL A 242 -5.57 8.79 23.00
C VAL A 242 -4.75 10.07 22.94
N GLU A 243 -5.15 11.10 23.69
CA GLU A 243 -4.38 12.35 23.80
C GLU A 243 -2.99 12.10 24.39
N ILE A 244 -2.89 11.36 25.50
CA ILE A 244 -1.60 11.07 26.15
C ILE A 244 -0.73 10.17 25.27
N ALA A 245 -1.30 9.18 24.57
CA ALA A 245 -0.54 8.38 23.61
C ALA A 245 0.05 9.26 22.50
N HIS A 246 -0.74 10.20 21.97
CA HIS A 246 -0.28 11.14 20.95
C HIS A 246 0.76 12.14 21.47
N GLU A 247 0.67 12.59 22.72
CA GLU A 247 1.71 13.40 23.38
C GLU A 247 3.05 12.65 23.55
N LEU A 248 3.03 11.32 23.47
CA LEU A 248 4.19 10.43 23.48
C LEU A 248 4.53 9.93 22.06
N ASP A 249 4.11 10.67 21.02
CA ASP A 249 4.37 10.39 19.61
C ASP A 249 3.81 9.04 19.11
N MET A 250 2.82 8.47 19.81
CA MET A 250 2.15 7.22 19.42
C MET A 250 0.73 7.44 18.90
N TYR A 251 0.35 6.68 17.87
CA TYR A 251 -1.03 6.61 17.38
C TYR A 251 -1.78 5.43 18.02
N THR A 252 -3.04 5.65 18.42
CA THR A 252 -3.87 4.61 19.02
C THR A 252 -4.56 3.75 17.96
N VAL A 253 -4.29 2.44 17.96
CA VAL A 253 -4.80 1.48 16.98
C VAL A 253 -5.74 0.48 17.65
N LEU A 254 -6.85 0.19 16.97
CA LEU A 254 -7.82 -0.84 17.33
C LEU A 254 -8.05 -1.78 16.13
N TRP A 255 -9.11 -2.59 16.21
CA TRP A 255 -9.46 -3.60 15.23
C TRP A 255 -10.89 -3.44 14.74
N THR A 256 -11.13 -3.84 13.49
CA THR A 256 -12.48 -4.10 12.97
C THR A 256 -12.84 -5.58 13.01
N VAL A 257 -11.85 -6.47 13.01
CA VAL A 257 -12.05 -7.92 13.01
C VAL A 257 -11.38 -8.52 14.25
N ASP A 258 -12.16 -9.20 15.08
CA ASP A 258 -11.68 -9.91 16.28
C ASP A 258 -11.74 -11.42 16.05
N THR A 259 -10.61 -12.10 16.22
CA THR A 259 -10.53 -13.56 16.15
C THR A 259 -11.31 -14.24 17.28
N VAL A 260 -11.39 -13.58 18.45
CA VAL A 260 -11.88 -14.14 19.71
C VAL A 260 -11.11 -15.40 20.12
N ASP A 261 -9.83 -15.46 19.74
CA ASP A 261 -8.92 -16.59 19.93
C ASP A 261 -8.69 -16.93 21.42
N TRP A 262 -8.72 -15.92 22.29
CA TRP A 262 -8.64 -16.06 23.75
C TRP A 262 -9.76 -16.89 24.38
N GLN A 263 -10.88 -17.15 23.68
CA GLN A 263 -11.91 -18.09 24.13
C GLN A 263 -11.60 -19.56 23.78
N ASN A 264 -10.45 -19.81 23.17
CA ASN A 264 -10.02 -21.13 22.69
C ASN A 264 -11.03 -21.80 21.73
N PRO A 265 -11.49 -21.12 20.65
CA PRO A 265 -12.32 -21.73 19.62
C PRO A 265 -11.52 -22.80 18.84
N GLU A 266 -12.23 -23.66 18.10
CA GLU A 266 -11.58 -24.51 17.10
C GLU A 266 -10.90 -23.61 16.03
N PRO A 267 -9.66 -23.92 15.59
CA PRO A 267 -8.91 -23.10 14.63
C PRO A 267 -9.71 -22.79 13.35
N ASP A 268 -10.32 -23.79 12.73
CA ASP A 268 -11.14 -23.62 11.52
C ASP A 268 -12.28 -22.61 11.71
N ALA A 269 -12.93 -22.64 12.88
CA ALA A 269 -14.04 -21.73 13.19
C ALA A 269 -13.57 -20.30 13.46
N MET A 270 -12.34 -20.14 13.95
CA MET A 270 -11.69 -18.83 14.07
C MET A 270 -11.30 -18.29 12.69
N VAL A 271 -10.70 -19.12 11.83
CA VAL A 271 -10.32 -18.77 10.46
C VAL A 271 -11.55 -18.38 9.64
N GLU A 272 -12.62 -19.17 9.68
CA GLU A 272 -13.88 -18.88 8.97
C GLU A 272 -14.48 -17.54 9.43
N ARG A 273 -14.50 -17.28 10.75
CA ARG A 273 -14.95 -15.99 11.29
C ARG A 273 -14.16 -14.81 10.72
N VAL A 274 -12.83 -14.91 10.66
CA VAL A 274 -12.00 -13.83 10.09
C VAL A 274 -12.30 -13.67 8.60
N ALA A 275 -12.26 -14.77 7.84
CA ALA A 275 -12.45 -14.74 6.40
C ALA A 275 -13.82 -14.15 5.98
N ASP A 276 -14.88 -14.41 6.76
CA ASP A 276 -16.22 -13.90 6.50
C ASP A 276 -16.41 -12.40 6.81
N ASN A 277 -15.53 -11.82 7.63
CA ASN A 277 -15.63 -10.43 8.09
C ASN A 277 -14.48 -9.55 7.60
N ILE A 278 -13.49 -10.12 6.90
CA ILE A 278 -12.36 -9.36 6.37
C ILE A 278 -12.80 -8.41 5.26
N HIS A 279 -12.13 -7.25 5.19
CA HIS A 279 -12.40 -6.23 4.19
C HIS A 279 -11.12 -5.39 3.94
N PRO A 280 -11.02 -4.66 2.82
CA PRO A 280 -9.95 -3.69 2.61
C PRO A 280 -9.77 -2.72 3.79
N GLY A 281 -8.53 -2.51 4.21
CA GLY A 281 -8.14 -1.68 5.34
C GLY A 281 -8.49 -2.27 6.72
N ALA A 282 -8.92 -3.52 6.82
CA ALA A 282 -9.21 -4.15 8.11
C ALA A 282 -7.93 -4.28 8.97
N THR A 283 -8.10 -4.16 10.28
CA THR A 283 -7.08 -4.58 11.26
C THR A 283 -7.65 -5.76 12.07
N VAL A 284 -6.85 -6.82 12.19
CA VAL A 284 -7.26 -8.12 12.75
C VAL A 284 -6.57 -8.33 14.09
N LEU A 285 -7.35 -8.39 15.17
CA LEU A 285 -6.85 -8.68 16.51
C LEU A 285 -6.64 -10.19 16.73
N MET A 286 -5.47 -10.54 17.25
CA MET A 286 -5.12 -11.88 17.72
C MET A 286 -4.15 -11.84 18.91
N HIS A 287 -3.94 -13.00 19.53
CA HIS A 287 -3.00 -13.21 20.63
C HIS A 287 -2.19 -14.50 20.42
N PRO A 288 -1.08 -14.70 21.15
CA PRO A 288 -0.34 -15.95 21.13
C PRO A 288 -1.11 -17.09 21.81
N THR A 289 -2.02 -17.73 21.09
CA THR A 289 -2.89 -18.80 21.56
C THR A 289 -2.75 -20.06 20.71
N GLU A 290 -3.20 -21.21 21.23
CA GLU A 290 -3.25 -22.46 20.46
C GLU A 290 -4.06 -22.31 19.16
N PRO A 291 -5.29 -21.72 19.17
CA PRO A 291 -6.04 -21.51 17.93
C PRO A 291 -5.31 -20.62 16.92
N THR A 292 -4.68 -19.53 17.36
CA THR A 292 -3.89 -18.65 16.49
C THR A 292 -2.69 -19.39 15.90
N ALA A 293 -1.94 -20.11 16.73
CA ALA A 293 -0.77 -20.88 16.28
C ALA A 293 -1.13 -21.97 15.27
N GLU A 294 -2.28 -22.62 15.41
CA GLU A 294 -2.73 -23.66 14.48
C GLU A 294 -3.44 -23.11 13.24
N GLY A 295 -4.07 -21.94 13.33
CA GLY A 295 -4.95 -21.40 12.29
C GLY A 295 -4.37 -20.26 11.45
N ILE A 296 -3.31 -19.58 11.89
CA ILE A 296 -2.82 -18.35 11.23
C ILE A 296 -2.35 -18.61 9.79
N GLY A 297 -1.73 -19.76 9.52
CA GLY A 297 -1.33 -20.16 8.16
C GLY A 297 -2.51 -20.22 7.19
N GLU A 298 -3.58 -20.96 7.56
CA GLU A 298 -4.80 -21.00 6.72
C GLU A 298 -5.47 -19.62 6.64
N MET A 299 -5.47 -18.84 7.73
CA MET A 299 -6.03 -17.49 7.74
C MET A 299 -5.36 -16.59 6.69
N ILE A 300 -4.02 -16.60 6.63
CA ILE A 300 -3.25 -15.84 5.64
C ILE A 300 -3.66 -16.25 4.22
N GLU A 301 -3.70 -17.55 3.92
CA GLU A 301 -4.10 -18.04 2.61
C GLU A 301 -5.53 -17.64 2.23
N ARG A 302 -6.46 -17.62 3.20
CA ARG A 302 -7.87 -17.24 2.97
C ARG A 302 -8.02 -15.76 2.69
N ILE A 303 -7.21 -14.92 3.33
CA ILE A 303 -7.19 -13.47 3.11
C ILE A 303 -6.57 -13.15 1.75
N GLN A 304 -5.42 -13.76 1.43
CA GLN A 304 -4.76 -13.55 0.13
C GLN A 304 -5.61 -14.03 -1.06
N ARG A 305 -6.43 -15.09 -0.89
CA ARG A 305 -7.42 -15.53 -1.90
C ARG A 305 -8.54 -14.52 -2.18
N GLN A 306 -8.68 -13.49 -1.34
CA GLN A 306 -9.59 -12.36 -1.54
C GLN A 306 -8.86 -11.14 -2.11
N ASP A 307 -7.65 -11.33 -2.66
CA ASP A 307 -6.81 -10.29 -3.26
C ASP A 307 -6.43 -9.18 -2.26
N LEU A 308 -6.29 -9.54 -0.98
CA LEU A 308 -5.84 -8.64 0.09
C LEU A 308 -4.40 -8.97 0.50
N GLU A 309 -3.53 -7.96 0.50
CA GLU A 309 -2.20 -8.06 1.10
C GLU A 309 -2.27 -8.00 2.63
N ILE A 310 -1.25 -8.52 3.31
CA ILE A 310 -1.17 -8.55 4.77
C ILE A 310 0.15 -7.93 5.21
N GLY A 311 0.12 -7.08 6.23
CA GLY A 311 1.35 -6.50 6.75
C GLY A 311 1.21 -5.85 8.13
N PRO A 312 2.26 -5.14 8.57
CA PRO A 312 2.25 -4.37 9.80
C PRO A 312 1.35 -3.13 9.67
N ILE A 313 1.07 -2.51 10.81
CA ILE A 313 0.22 -1.33 10.91
C ILE A 313 0.81 -0.15 10.13
N SER A 314 2.13 0.08 10.17
CA SER A 314 2.74 1.11 9.32
C SER A 314 2.45 0.94 7.83
N SER A 315 2.49 -0.29 7.31
CA SER A 315 2.20 -0.56 5.91
C SER A 315 0.73 -0.33 5.57
N VAL A 316 -0.20 -0.79 6.41
CA VAL A 316 -1.64 -0.61 6.15
C VAL A 316 -2.08 0.85 6.37
N MET A 317 -1.45 1.59 7.28
CA MET A 317 -1.75 3.02 7.54
C MET A 317 -1.06 3.98 6.58
N SER A 318 -0.03 3.53 5.84
CA SER A 318 0.63 4.32 4.81
C SER A 318 -0.33 4.72 3.69
N GLU A 319 -0.10 5.89 3.10
CA GLU A 319 -0.84 6.37 1.92
C GLU A 319 -0.45 5.62 0.66
N ASN A 320 0.73 5.00 0.63
CA ASN A 320 1.24 4.30 -0.53
C ASN A 320 0.26 3.21 -0.99
N ARG A 321 0.10 3.13 -2.31
CA ARG A 321 -0.73 2.10 -2.93
C ARG A 321 -0.15 0.72 -2.67
N VAL A 322 -1.05 -0.26 -2.62
CA VAL A 322 -0.68 -1.67 -2.55
C VAL A 322 0.00 -2.02 -3.87
N THR A 323 1.31 -2.26 -3.83
CA THR A 323 2.09 -2.60 -5.01
C THR A 323 2.01 -4.11 -5.20
N GLY A 324 0.94 -4.60 -5.84
CA GLY A 324 0.74 -6.03 -6.09
C GLY A 324 2.03 -6.74 -6.52
N GLY A 325 2.69 -7.42 -5.58
CA GLY A 325 3.93 -8.20 -5.77
C GLY A 325 5.10 -7.52 -6.51
N THR A 326 5.06 -6.22 -6.75
CA THR A 326 6.13 -5.49 -7.45
C THR A 326 6.53 -4.29 -6.60
N SER A 327 7.33 -4.59 -5.58
CA SER A 327 8.16 -3.60 -4.88
C SER A 327 8.87 -2.72 -5.92
N GLN A 328 8.33 -1.55 -6.18
CA GLN A 328 9.13 -0.38 -6.48
C GLN A 328 9.18 0.40 -5.19
N ALA A 329 10.32 0.30 -4.51
CA ALA A 329 10.68 1.24 -3.46
C ALA A 329 10.48 2.67 -3.99
N PRO A 330 10.05 3.62 -3.14
CA PRO A 330 10.01 5.02 -3.55
C PRO A 330 11.41 5.41 -4.04
N ALA A 331 11.48 5.95 -5.25
CA ALA A 331 12.69 6.63 -5.69
C ALA A 331 12.83 7.87 -4.81
N ASP A 332 13.76 7.83 -3.85
CA ASP A 332 14.20 9.02 -3.14
C ASP A 332 14.61 10.07 -4.19
N GLU A 333 13.91 11.21 -4.21
CA GLU A 333 14.11 12.34 -5.14
C GLU A 333 15.46 13.09 -4.95
N GLU A 334 16.48 12.50 -4.33
CA GLU A 334 17.76 13.17 -4.04
C GLU A 334 19.00 12.65 -4.80
N GLU A 335 18.92 11.60 -5.63
CA GLU A 335 20.11 11.05 -6.34
C GLU A 335 20.16 11.25 -7.88
N ALA A 336 19.54 12.30 -8.43
CA ALA A 336 19.52 12.52 -9.88
C ALA A 336 20.53 13.55 -10.45
N ASP A 337 21.43 14.14 -9.65
CA ASP A 337 22.23 15.30 -10.10
C ASP A 337 23.77 15.17 -10.04
N GLU A 338 24.35 13.97 -9.85
CA GLU A 338 25.82 13.86 -9.69
C GLU A 338 26.51 12.76 -10.53
N TYR A 339 26.18 12.58 -11.82
CA TYR A 339 26.96 11.65 -12.67
C TYR A 339 27.23 12.06 -14.13
N TRP A 340 27.28 13.37 -14.43
CA TRP A 340 27.81 13.85 -15.72
C TRP A 340 28.74 15.08 -15.62
N SER A 341 29.80 15.00 -14.81
CA SER A 341 31.03 15.75 -15.10
C SER A 341 32.28 15.13 -14.46
N ASN A 342 33.36 15.02 -15.27
CA ASN A 342 34.71 14.48 -14.99
C ASN A 342 34.80 12.95 -15.23
N GLU A 343 35.60 12.39 -16.15
CA GLU A 343 36.85 12.79 -16.84
C GLU A 343 36.91 12.31 -18.29
#